data_AF-A0A084T2V8-F1
#
_entry.id   AF-A0A084T2V8-F1
#
_cell.length_a   1.000
_cell.length_b   1.000
_cell.length_c   1.000
_cell.angle_alpha   90.00
_cell.angle_beta   90.00
_cell.angle_gamma   90.00
#
_symmetry.space_group_name_H-M   'P 1'
#
loop_
_entity.id
_entity.type
_entity.pdbx_description
1 polymer ?
#
loop_
_entity_poly.entity_id
_entity_poly.type
_entity_poly.pdbx_seq_one_letter_code
_entity_poly.pdbx_strand_id
1 'polypeptide(L)'
;MYRLMSLLLSLLVSMPAISAANVSVSIDKQNVVPGEQVNLEFIATTDQYFVDSPEFSVPYVADAMVKQEQTSVLSGFSYVDGKKYTSQRWSIQVYPNNEGVYLIPSIDVTLLTAGDGGNSVKTHHKTQPMAIMVNAPATMKGKSGYLVSPAVTVTDKWSPNVGQNEQFKKGDIIQRTVTIKADDTSTFMMPDFIPLAPNGISISISEPQLSSNYTRGEHYSTLTQKVSYSIDEPGHYSLGGEALFWWNPSQKVKQSWTAKHYSIDSGGFDYKQLTKWLIGLFGALIASVGGVICAKTNSKRTLRLKRLFFGQNATWINSCYSKASDKSFMLLIDASSDDQVLKDVLKEQFMREKPVGKWQRFKAYMTL
;
A
#
# COMPACT_ATOMS: atom_id res chain seq x y z
N MET A 1 -98.93 -21.43 11.66
CA MET A 1 -99.06 -20.16 10.92
C MET A 1 -97.71 -19.46 10.94
N TYR A 2 -97.16 -19.24 9.73
CA TYR A 2 -96.20 -18.21 9.28
C TYR A 2 -95.15 -17.68 10.28
N ARG A 3 -93.87 -18.03 10.06
CA ARG A 3 -92.85 -17.22 9.35
C ARG A 3 -92.45 -15.94 10.09
N LEU A 4 -91.17 -15.83 10.48
CA LEU A 4 -90.31 -14.73 10.03
C LEU A 4 -88.87 -14.95 10.50
N MET A 5 -88.15 -15.68 9.65
CA MET A 5 -86.70 -15.61 9.48
C MET A 5 -86.38 -14.22 8.92
N SER A 6 -85.56 -13.41 9.59
CA SER A 6 -84.96 -12.21 8.99
C SER A 6 -83.45 -12.26 9.12
N LEU A 7 -82.84 -12.33 7.94
CA LEU A 7 -81.42 -12.45 7.65
C LEU A 7 -80.61 -11.33 8.28
N LEU A 8 -79.57 -11.72 9.02
CA LEU A 8 -78.38 -10.91 9.24
C LEU A 8 -77.47 -11.10 8.02
N LEU A 9 -77.65 -10.29 6.98
CA LEU A 9 -76.83 -10.34 5.77
C LEU A 9 -75.51 -9.59 6.04
N SER A 10 -74.50 -10.32 6.52
CA SER A 10 -73.12 -9.87 6.58
C SER A 10 -72.60 -9.65 5.16
N LEU A 11 -72.54 -8.39 4.74
CA LEU A 11 -71.87 -7.98 3.51
C LEU A 11 -70.36 -8.09 3.73
N LEU A 12 -69.81 -9.30 3.59
CA LEU A 12 -68.38 -9.49 3.33
C LEU A 12 -68.11 -8.98 1.91
N VAL A 13 -67.85 -7.68 1.80
CA VAL A 13 -67.18 -7.15 0.62
C VAL A 13 -65.77 -7.72 0.65
N SER A 14 -65.55 -8.81 -0.09
CA SER A 14 -64.22 -9.29 -0.41
C SER A 14 -63.56 -8.23 -1.29
N MET A 15 -62.87 -7.27 -0.68
CA MET A 15 -61.92 -6.45 -1.42
C MET A 15 -60.94 -7.42 -2.11
N PRO A 16 -60.78 -7.37 -3.44
CA PRO A 16 -59.65 -8.06 -4.04
C PRO A 16 -58.41 -7.44 -3.42
N ALA A 17 -57.67 -8.23 -2.64
CA ALA A 17 -56.35 -7.83 -2.21
C ALA A 17 -55.54 -7.68 -3.50
N ILE A 18 -55.31 -6.44 -3.92
CA ILE A 18 -54.29 -6.13 -4.92
C ILE A 18 -53.01 -6.70 -4.33
N SER A 19 -52.54 -7.82 -4.88
CA SER A 19 -51.30 -8.44 -4.47
C SER A 19 -50.18 -7.53 -4.96
N ALA A 20 -49.83 -6.57 -4.12
CA ALA A 20 -48.80 -5.60 -4.43
C ALA A 20 -47.45 -6.31 -4.55
N ALA A 21 -46.63 -5.87 -5.49
CA ALA A 21 -45.22 -6.23 -5.50
C ALA A 21 -44.58 -5.85 -4.15
N ASN A 22 -43.57 -6.60 -3.72
CA ASN A 22 -42.84 -6.33 -2.48
C ASN A 22 -41.35 -6.34 -2.77
N VAL A 23 -40.58 -5.57 -1.99
CA VAL A 23 -39.11 -5.57 -2.01
C VAL A 23 -38.60 -5.92 -0.61
N SER A 24 -37.75 -6.94 -0.52
CA SER A 24 -36.94 -7.19 0.66
C SER A 24 -35.46 -6.93 0.37
N VAL A 25 -34.74 -6.53 1.40
CA VAL A 25 -33.27 -6.42 1.38
C VAL A 25 -32.69 -7.19 2.55
N SER A 26 -31.58 -7.88 2.32
CA SER A 26 -30.82 -8.56 3.36
C SER A 26 -29.33 -8.27 3.22
N ILE A 27 -28.64 -8.30 4.35
CA ILE A 27 -27.18 -8.18 4.41
C ILE A 27 -26.63 -9.57 4.72
N ASP A 28 -25.58 -9.98 4.03
CA ASP A 28 -24.90 -11.26 4.27
C ASP A 28 -24.15 -11.30 5.62
N LYS A 29 -23.62 -10.15 6.08
CA LYS A 29 -22.82 -10.02 7.31
C LYS A 29 -23.10 -8.70 8.05
N GLN A 30 -23.23 -8.76 9.37
CA GLN A 30 -23.42 -7.57 10.22
C GLN A 30 -22.16 -7.14 10.98
N ASN A 31 -21.17 -8.03 11.14
CA ASN A 31 -19.91 -7.76 11.83
C ASN A 31 -18.77 -8.04 10.87
N VAL A 32 -18.02 -7.02 10.48
CA VAL A 32 -16.95 -7.12 9.48
C VAL A 32 -15.70 -6.35 9.91
N VAL A 33 -14.62 -6.51 9.16
CA VAL A 33 -13.40 -5.71 9.35
C VAL A 33 -13.34 -4.55 8.34
N PRO A 34 -12.56 -3.49 8.62
CA PRO A 34 -12.33 -2.44 7.62
C PRO A 34 -11.76 -3.04 6.32
N GLY A 35 -12.34 -2.69 5.18
CA GLY A 35 -12.02 -3.16 3.83
C GLY A 35 -12.79 -4.41 3.40
N GLU A 36 -13.52 -5.08 4.29
CA GLU A 36 -14.28 -6.29 3.94
C GLU A 36 -15.54 -5.97 3.14
N GLN A 37 -15.77 -6.71 2.05
CA GLN A 37 -16.99 -6.59 1.27
C GLN A 37 -18.21 -7.08 2.06
N VAL A 38 -19.26 -6.25 2.04
CA VAL A 38 -20.60 -6.56 2.54
C VAL A 38 -21.59 -6.54 1.38
N ASN A 39 -22.40 -7.59 1.25
CA ASN A 39 -23.34 -7.74 0.15
C ASN A 39 -24.78 -7.43 0.62
N LEU A 40 -25.38 -6.40 0.01
CA LEU A 40 -26.81 -6.11 0.10
C LEU A 40 -27.51 -6.86 -1.02
N GLU A 41 -28.24 -7.93 -0.69
CA GLU A 41 -29.09 -8.65 -1.64
C GLU A 41 -30.51 -8.10 -1.60
N PHE A 42 -31.04 -7.77 -2.76
CA PHE A 42 -32.42 -7.32 -2.93
C PHE A 42 -33.22 -8.40 -3.65
N ILE A 43 -34.44 -8.63 -3.17
CA ILE A 43 -35.39 -9.53 -3.79
C ILE A 43 -36.72 -8.79 -3.94
N ALA A 44 -37.08 -8.47 -5.18
CA ALA A 44 -38.42 -8.04 -5.53
C ALA A 44 -39.28 -9.26 -5.83
N THR A 45 -40.52 -9.29 -5.34
CA THR A 45 -41.49 -10.37 -5.60
C THR A 45 -42.85 -9.81 -6.01
N THR A 46 -43.53 -10.51 -6.91
CA THR A 46 -44.92 -10.23 -7.32
C THR A 46 -45.61 -11.53 -7.72
N ASP A 47 -46.92 -11.60 -7.56
CA ASP A 47 -47.77 -12.69 -8.07
C ASP A 47 -48.02 -12.56 -9.59
N GLN A 48 -47.70 -11.40 -10.18
CA GLN A 48 -47.72 -11.15 -11.63
C GLN A 48 -46.32 -11.36 -12.23
N TYR A 49 -46.02 -10.69 -13.34
CA TYR A 49 -44.68 -10.62 -13.92
C TYR A 49 -44.14 -9.19 -13.92
N PHE A 50 -42.82 -9.06 -13.93
CA PHE A 50 -42.14 -7.78 -14.09
C PHE A 50 -42.11 -7.39 -15.56
N VAL A 51 -42.45 -6.13 -15.85
CA VAL A 51 -42.41 -5.56 -17.20
C VAL A 51 -41.00 -5.03 -17.50
N ASP A 52 -40.29 -4.55 -16.49
CA ASP A 52 -38.93 -4.01 -16.61
C ASP A 52 -38.09 -4.33 -15.36
N SER A 53 -36.80 -3.98 -15.40
CA SER A 53 -35.88 -4.02 -14.27
C SER A 53 -36.28 -3.01 -13.18
N PRO A 54 -35.92 -3.26 -11.91
CA PRO A 54 -36.13 -2.31 -10.82
C PRO A 54 -35.34 -1.01 -11.07
N GLU A 55 -36.00 0.13 -10.86
CA GLU A 55 -35.37 1.44 -10.82
C GLU A 55 -34.97 1.75 -9.37
N PHE A 56 -33.68 1.98 -9.11
CA PHE A 56 -33.17 2.36 -7.79
C PHE A 56 -31.91 3.23 -7.92
N SER A 57 -31.55 3.91 -6.84
CA SER A 57 -30.28 4.64 -6.74
C SER A 57 -29.37 3.97 -5.72
N VAL A 58 -28.09 3.85 -6.03
CA VAL A 58 -27.09 3.36 -5.08
C VAL A 58 -27.04 4.33 -3.87
N PRO A 59 -27.21 3.84 -2.63
CA PRO A 59 -27.25 4.72 -1.47
C PRO A 59 -25.88 5.33 -1.18
N TYR A 60 -25.89 6.55 -0.65
CA TYR A 60 -24.73 7.10 0.02
C TYR A 60 -24.61 6.50 1.43
N VAL A 61 -23.46 5.93 1.74
CA VAL A 61 -23.10 5.44 3.07
C VAL A 61 -21.82 6.17 3.48
N ALA A 62 -21.86 6.90 4.60
CA ALA A 62 -20.72 7.66 5.08
C ALA A 62 -19.49 6.75 5.31
N ASP A 63 -18.30 7.22 4.92
CA ASP A 63 -17.01 6.54 5.08
C ASP A 63 -16.91 5.12 4.48
N ALA A 64 -17.82 4.79 3.56
CA ALA A 64 -17.83 3.53 2.82
C ALA A 64 -17.92 3.81 1.32
N MET A 65 -17.29 2.94 0.54
CA MET A 65 -17.55 2.88 -0.89
C MET A 65 -18.76 1.98 -1.13
N VAL A 66 -19.70 2.45 -1.95
CA VAL A 66 -20.88 1.66 -2.34
C VAL A 66 -20.88 1.53 -3.86
N LYS A 67 -21.00 0.30 -4.35
CA LYS A 67 -20.97 0.03 -5.79
C LYS A 67 -21.86 -1.17 -6.11
N GLN A 68 -22.51 -1.13 -7.26
CA GLN A 68 -23.12 -2.30 -7.86
C GLN A 68 -22.09 -2.95 -8.79
N GLU A 69 -21.44 -4.02 -8.35
CA GLU A 69 -20.43 -4.71 -9.15
C GLU A 69 -21.07 -5.50 -10.31
N GLN A 70 -22.24 -6.11 -10.08
CA GLN A 70 -23.05 -6.75 -11.12
C GLN A 70 -24.29 -5.90 -11.44
N THR A 71 -24.31 -5.32 -12.64
CA THR A 71 -25.42 -4.48 -13.11
C THR A 71 -26.65 -5.28 -13.55
N SER A 72 -26.48 -6.58 -13.81
CA SER A 72 -27.57 -7.46 -14.25
C SER A 72 -28.56 -7.77 -13.14
N VAL A 73 -29.84 -7.77 -13.49
CA VAL A 73 -30.95 -8.20 -12.61
C VAL A 73 -31.36 -9.62 -12.98
N LEU A 74 -31.34 -10.52 -12.01
CA LEU A 74 -31.67 -11.92 -12.21
C LEU A 74 -33.16 -12.15 -12.00
N SER A 75 -33.87 -12.45 -13.08
CA SER A 75 -35.28 -12.84 -13.03
C SER A 75 -35.44 -14.34 -12.74
N GLY A 76 -36.47 -14.72 -11.99
CA GLY A 76 -36.75 -16.11 -11.66
C GLY A 76 -37.99 -16.24 -10.78
N PHE A 77 -37.99 -17.25 -9.91
CA PHE A 77 -39.06 -17.46 -8.94
C PHE A 77 -38.51 -17.53 -7.52
N SER A 78 -39.35 -17.12 -6.56
CA SER A 78 -39.13 -17.26 -5.12
C SER A 78 -40.37 -17.88 -4.49
N TYR A 79 -40.19 -18.54 -3.34
CA TYR A 79 -41.29 -19.07 -2.55
C TYR A 79 -41.36 -18.28 -1.24
N VAL A 80 -42.52 -17.69 -0.95
CA VAL A 80 -42.79 -17.00 0.30
C VAL A 80 -44.00 -17.69 0.93
N ASP A 81 -43.83 -18.21 2.14
CA ASP A 81 -44.86 -18.99 2.86
C ASP A 81 -45.49 -20.12 2.02
N GLY A 82 -44.68 -20.80 1.21
CA GLY A 82 -45.10 -21.89 0.33
C GLY A 82 -45.80 -21.46 -0.96
N LYS A 83 -46.10 -20.17 -1.14
CA LYS A 83 -46.65 -19.62 -2.40
C LYS A 83 -45.53 -19.18 -3.34
N LYS A 84 -45.67 -19.52 -4.63
CA LYS A 84 -44.72 -19.16 -5.69
C LYS A 84 -44.96 -17.72 -6.17
N TYR A 85 -43.89 -16.94 -6.25
CA TYR A 85 -43.88 -15.56 -6.76
C TYR A 85 -42.84 -15.42 -7.87
N THR A 86 -43.13 -14.59 -8.87
CA THR A 86 -42.09 -14.10 -9.80
C THR A 86 -41.16 -13.19 -9.02
N SER A 87 -39.85 -13.32 -9.25
CA SER A 87 -38.85 -12.53 -8.52
C SER A 87 -37.76 -11.95 -9.40
N GLN A 88 -37.30 -10.76 -9.05
CA GLN A 88 -36.07 -10.15 -9.54
C GLN A 88 -35.07 -10.04 -8.39
N ARG A 89 -33.82 -10.43 -8.63
CA ARG A 89 -32.73 -10.34 -7.66
C ARG A 89 -31.58 -9.50 -8.19
N TRP A 90 -31.06 -8.63 -7.35
CA TRP A 90 -29.87 -7.83 -7.64
C TRP A 90 -29.10 -7.56 -6.35
N SER A 91 -27.89 -7.03 -6.48
CA SER A 91 -27.06 -6.76 -5.30
C SER A 91 -26.30 -5.46 -5.40
N ILE A 92 -25.97 -4.90 -4.23
CA ILE A 92 -25.08 -3.76 -4.07
C ILE A 92 -24.02 -4.15 -3.03
N GLN A 93 -22.77 -3.79 -3.28
CA GLN A 93 -21.66 -4.05 -2.38
C GLN A 93 -21.29 -2.77 -1.62
N VAL A 94 -21.09 -2.92 -0.32
CA VAL A 94 -20.60 -1.87 0.59
C VAL A 94 -19.23 -2.28 1.09
N TYR A 95 -18.26 -1.37 1.01
CA TYR A 95 -16.90 -1.55 1.47
C TYR A 95 -16.58 -0.47 2.52
N PRO A 96 -16.75 -0.76 3.83
CA PRO A 96 -16.44 0.17 4.90
C PRO A 96 -14.93 0.27 5.12
N ASN A 97 -14.37 1.48 5.18
CA ASN A 97 -12.90 1.64 5.21
C ASN A 97 -12.31 1.84 6.61
N ASN A 98 -13.13 2.16 7.62
CA ASN A 98 -12.67 2.46 8.98
C ASN A 98 -13.46 1.67 10.02
N GLU A 99 -12.94 1.59 11.25
CA GLU A 99 -13.70 1.05 12.38
C GLU A 99 -14.88 1.96 12.73
N GLY A 100 -16.03 1.38 13.05
CA GLY A 100 -17.21 2.14 13.42
C GLY A 100 -18.53 1.43 13.15
N VAL A 101 -19.62 2.18 13.33
CA VAL A 101 -20.97 1.74 13.00
C VAL A 101 -21.39 2.44 11.71
N TYR A 102 -21.72 1.65 10.70
CA TYR A 102 -22.13 2.12 9.39
C TYR A 102 -23.64 2.00 9.25
N LEU A 103 -24.30 3.12 8.95
CA LEU A 103 -25.74 3.17 8.72
C LEU A 103 -26.01 3.12 7.22
N ILE A 104 -26.72 2.07 6.80
CA ILE A 104 -27.25 1.95 5.45
C ILE A 104 -28.65 2.56 5.45
N PRO A 105 -28.88 3.66 4.72
CA PRO A 105 -30.17 4.33 4.74
C PRO A 105 -31.25 3.48 4.06
N SER A 106 -32.51 3.86 4.28
CA SER A 106 -33.62 3.37 3.46
C SER A 106 -33.35 3.68 1.98
N ILE A 107 -33.59 2.69 1.11
CA ILE A 107 -33.36 2.78 -0.34
C ILE A 107 -34.71 2.81 -1.03
N ASP A 108 -34.91 3.79 -1.90
CA ASP A 108 -36.08 3.87 -2.77
C ASP A 108 -35.91 2.90 -3.94
N VAL A 109 -36.89 2.02 -4.11
CA VAL A 109 -36.95 1.04 -5.21
C VAL A 109 -38.28 1.16 -5.89
N THR A 110 -38.27 1.31 -7.21
CA THR A 110 -39.47 1.41 -8.01
C THR A 110 -39.57 0.20 -8.93
N LEU A 111 -40.72 -0.47 -8.90
CA LEU A 111 -40.99 -1.68 -9.66
C LEU A 111 -42.07 -1.44 -10.69
N LEU A 112 -41.90 -2.03 -11.88
CA LEU A 112 -42.91 -2.05 -12.93
C LEU A 112 -43.40 -3.48 -13.12
N THR A 113 -44.65 -3.75 -12.72
CA THR A 113 -45.29 -5.06 -12.85
C THR A 113 -46.48 -4.99 -13.79
N ALA A 114 -46.90 -6.13 -14.32
CA ALA A 114 -48.19 -6.21 -14.99
C ALA A 114 -49.32 -6.02 -13.98
N GLY A 115 -50.34 -5.27 -14.38
CA GLY A 115 -51.62 -5.17 -13.71
C GLY A 115 -52.73 -5.82 -14.53
N ASP A 116 -53.94 -5.75 -13.99
CA ASP A 116 -55.12 -6.31 -14.62
C ASP A 116 -55.38 -5.68 -16.00
N GLY A 117 -55.71 -6.52 -16.98
CA GLY A 117 -56.01 -6.07 -18.34
C GLY A 117 -54.79 -5.68 -19.19
N GLY A 118 -53.56 -6.01 -18.76
CA GLY A 118 -52.34 -5.80 -19.54
C GLY A 118 -51.69 -4.43 -19.41
N ASN A 119 -52.20 -3.57 -18.51
CA ASN A 119 -51.57 -2.30 -18.17
C ASN A 119 -50.37 -2.51 -17.24
N SER A 120 -49.36 -1.65 -17.33
CA SER A 120 -48.23 -1.66 -16.39
C SER A 120 -48.57 -0.87 -15.12
N VAL A 121 -48.23 -1.43 -13.96
CA VAL A 121 -48.41 -0.82 -12.64
C VAL A 121 -47.05 -0.45 -12.07
N LYS A 122 -46.84 0.84 -11.79
CA LYS A 122 -45.63 1.35 -11.15
C LYS A 122 -45.85 1.43 -9.64
N THR A 123 -45.00 0.76 -8.86
CA THR A 123 -45.07 0.76 -7.39
C THR A 123 -43.77 1.26 -6.78
N HIS A 124 -43.87 2.04 -5.70
CA HIS A 124 -42.74 2.61 -4.99
C HIS A 124 -42.56 1.94 -3.62
N HIS A 125 -41.35 1.49 -3.35
CA HIS A 125 -40.97 0.76 -2.14
C HIS A 125 -39.82 1.45 -1.45
N LYS A 126 -39.78 1.34 -0.13
CA LYS A 126 -38.66 1.77 0.71
C LYS A 126 -38.16 0.60 1.52
N THR A 127 -36.86 0.33 1.44
CA THR A 127 -36.24 -0.66 2.32
C THR A 127 -36.15 -0.13 3.76
N GLN A 128 -36.05 -1.04 4.72
CA GLN A 128 -35.73 -0.64 6.09
C GLN A 128 -34.25 -0.23 6.17
N PRO A 129 -33.91 0.83 6.95
CA PRO A 129 -32.52 1.15 7.23
C PRO A 129 -31.86 0.02 8.03
N MET A 130 -30.57 -0.17 7.84
CA MET A 130 -29.80 -1.24 8.46
C MET A 130 -28.48 -0.70 9.01
N ALA A 131 -27.86 -1.45 9.92
CA ALA A 131 -26.57 -1.09 10.49
C ALA A 131 -25.58 -2.26 10.35
N ILE A 132 -24.31 -1.91 10.13
CA ILE A 132 -23.18 -2.84 10.12
C ILE A 132 -22.16 -2.35 11.15
N MET A 133 -21.60 -3.27 11.92
CA MET A 133 -20.51 -3.00 12.84
C MET A 133 -19.17 -3.40 12.23
N VAL A 134 -18.22 -2.49 12.24
CA VAL A 134 -16.90 -2.65 11.63
C VAL A 134 -15.84 -2.56 12.71
N ASN A 135 -15.15 -3.67 12.96
CA ASN A 135 -14.15 -3.78 14.02
C ASN A 135 -12.85 -4.32 13.43
N ALA A 136 -11.73 -3.62 13.64
CA ALA A 136 -10.44 -4.11 13.18
C ALA A 136 -9.95 -5.24 14.11
N PRO A 137 -9.38 -6.32 13.56
CA PRO A 137 -8.77 -7.35 14.38
C PRO A 137 -7.54 -6.76 15.09
N ALA A 138 -7.25 -7.26 16.31
CA ALA A 138 -6.17 -6.72 17.14
C ALA A 138 -4.81 -6.66 16.43
N THR A 139 -4.53 -7.61 15.54
CA THR A 139 -3.29 -7.69 14.74
C THR A 139 -3.15 -6.58 13.68
N MET A 140 -4.26 -5.93 13.33
CA MET A 140 -4.38 -4.92 12.28
C MET A 140 -4.79 -3.54 12.84
N LYS A 141 -5.01 -3.43 14.15
CA LYS A 141 -5.39 -2.16 14.78
C LYS A 141 -4.38 -1.06 14.49
N GLY A 142 -4.86 0.09 14.02
CA GLY A 142 -4.03 1.23 13.63
C GLY A 142 -3.21 1.04 12.35
N LYS A 143 -3.41 -0.06 11.62
CA LYS A 143 -2.82 -0.27 10.28
C LYS A 143 -3.86 0.09 9.23
N SER A 144 -3.44 0.76 8.18
CA SER A 144 -4.28 1.10 7.02
C SER A 144 -3.71 0.45 5.75
N GLY A 145 -4.50 0.42 4.67
CA GLY A 145 -4.04 -0.02 3.34
C GLY A 145 -3.75 -1.52 3.22
N TYR A 146 -4.28 -2.34 4.14
CA TYR A 146 -4.20 -3.79 4.00
C TYR A 146 -5.36 -4.32 3.17
N LEU A 147 -5.07 -5.29 2.31
CA LEU A 147 -6.09 -5.99 1.55
C LEU A 147 -6.93 -6.88 2.48
N VAL A 148 -8.23 -6.94 2.24
CA VAL A 148 -9.13 -7.93 2.87
C VAL A 148 -9.71 -8.82 1.80
N SER A 149 -9.43 -10.11 1.91
CA SER A 149 -9.90 -11.10 0.94
C SER A 149 -9.82 -12.51 1.51
N PRO A 150 -10.81 -13.38 1.26
CA PRO A 150 -10.78 -14.78 1.69
C PRO A 150 -9.70 -15.60 0.96
N ALA A 151 -9.26 -15.17 -0.22
CA ALA A 151 -8.20 -15.85 -0.97
C ALA A 151 -7.44 -14.87 -1.86
N VAL A 152 -6.11 -14.91 -1.76
CA VAL A 152 -5.21 -14.09 -2.60
C VAL A 152 -4.21 -15.00 -3.28
N THR A 153 -4.06 -14.83 -4.60
CA THR A 153 -3.05 -15.49 -5.40
C THR A 153 -2.14 -14.46 -6.04
N VAL A 154 -0.83 -14.61 -5.86
CA VAL A 154 0.17 -13.73 -6.47
C VAL A 154 0.99 -14.53 -7.47
N THR A 155 1.04 -14.03 -8.70
CA THR A 155 1.95 -14.53 -9.74
C THR A 155 3.04 -13.49 -9.97
N ASP A 156 4.30 -13.92 -9.90
CA ASP A 156 5.47 -13.05 -10.08
C ASP A 156 6.36 -13.62 -11.19
N LYS A 157 6.39 -12.95 -12.33
CA LYS A 157 7.11 -13.38 -13.53
C LYS A 157 8.21 -12.40 -13.87
N TRP A 158 9.39 -12.93 -14.14
CA TRP A 158 10.58 -12.19 -14.49
C TRP A 158 11.03 -12.55 -15.91
N SER A 159 11.46 -11.54 -16.68
CA SER A 159 11.97 -11.68 -18.04
C SER A 159 13.15 -10.72 -18.25
N PRO A 160 14.34 -11.19 -18.64
CA PRO A 160 14.69 -12.60 -18.83
C PRO A 160 14.72 -13.37 -17.49
N ASN A 161 14.89 -14.69 -17.51
CA ASN A 161 14.67 -15.53 -16.33
C ASN A 161 15.87 -15.45 -15.37
N VAL A 162 15.83 -14.47 -14.48
CA VAL A 162 16.89 -14.10 -13.52
C VAL A 162 17.38 -15.28 -12.66
N GLY A 163 16.60 -16.34 -12.50
CA GLY A 163 16.97 -17.52 -11.72
C GLY A 163 17.88 -18.55 -12.40
N GLN A 164 18.25 -18.39 -13.68
CA GLN A 164 18.98 -19.40 -14.46
C GLN A 164 20.42 -19.00 -14.85
N ASN A 165 21.18 -18.41 -13.90
CA ASN A 165 22.60 -18.03 -14.09
C ASN A 165 22.84 -17.11 -15.32
N GLU A 166 21.89 -16.22 -15.60
CA GLU A 166 22.08 -15.17 -16.61
C GLU A 166 23.13 -14.17 -16.10
N GLN A 167 24.16 -13.94 -16.91
CA GLN A 167 25.11 -12.86 -16.65
C GLN A 167 24.54 -11.57 -17.20
N PHE A 168 24.25 -10.65 -16.28
CA PHE A 168 23.78 -9.33 -16.65
C PHE A 168 24.96 -8.38 -16.85
N LYS A 169 24.69 -7.24 -17.48
CA LYS A 169 25.64 -6.15 -17.68
C LYS A 169 24.95 -4.81 -17.46
N LYS A 170 25.76 -3.78 -17.26
CA LYS A 170 25.27 -2.40 -17.28
C LYS A 170 24.50 -2.12 -18.58
N GLY A 171 23.31 -1.53 -18.44
CA GLY A 171 22.40 -1.21 -19.53
C GLY A 171 21.33 -2.29 -19.77
N ASP A 172 21.48 -3.49 -19.20
CA ASP A 172 20.46 -4.54 -19.31
C ASP A 172 19.18 -4.13 -18.56
N ILE A 173 18.06 -4.63 -19.08
CA ILE A 173 16.73 -4.37 -18.54
C ILE A 173 16.11 -5.69 -18.13
N ILE A 174 15.60 -5.74 -16.91
CA ILE A 174 14.84 -6.85 -16.36
C ILE A 174 13.40 -6.40 -16.21
N GLN A 175 12.48 -7.10 -16.83
CA GLN A 175 11.05 -6.87 -16.73
C GLN A 175 10.44 -7.82 -15.71
N ARG A 176 9.60 -7.28 -14.83
CA ARG A 176 8.82 -8.03 -13.86
C ARG A 176 7.35 -7.73 -14.06
N THR A 177 6.53 -8.77 -14.08
CA THR A 177 5.07 -8.66 -14.07
C THR A 177 4.53 -9.35 -12.83
N VAL A 178 3.94 -8.57 -11.94
CA VAL A 178 3.28 -9.04 -10.72
C VAL A 178 1.78 -8.98 -10.93
N THR A 179 1.10 -10.11 -10.79
CA THR A 179 -0.37 -10.20 -10.88
C THR A 179 -0.90 -10.66 -9.53
N ILE A 180 -1.68 -9.79 -8.88
CA ILE A 180 -2.37 -10.06 -7.61
C ILE A 180 -3.85 -10.29 -7.94
N LYS A 181 -4.34 -11.50 -7.69
CA LYS A 181 -5.77 -11.83 -7.75
C LYS A 181 -6.29 -11.96 -6.33
N ALA A 182 -7.41 -11.32 -6.02
CA ALA A 182 -8.04 -11.35 -4.72
C ALA A 182 -9.55 -11.56 -4.87
N ASP A 183 -10.08 -12.54 -4.15
CA ASP A 183 -11.51 -12.88 -4.18
C ASP A 183 -12.32 -11.92 -3.27
N ASP A 184 -13.62 -11.76 -3.55
CA ASP A 184 -14.59 -10.95 -2.78
C ASP A 184 -14.08 -9.55 -2.40
N THR A 185 -13.48 -8.86 -3.37
CA THR A 185 -12.97 -7.51 -3.20
C THR A 185 -13.17 -6.68 -4.47
N SER A 186 -13.09 -5.35 -4.34
CA SER A 186 -13.20 -4.42 -5.46
C SER A 186 -11.81 -3.98 -5.96
N THR A 187 -11.74 -3.52 -7.21
CA THR A 187 -10.50 -2.97 -7.78
C THR A 187 -9.97 -1.78 -7.00
N PHE A 188 -10.85 -0.99 -6.36
CA PHE A 188 -10.46 0.15 -5.51
C PHE A 188 -9.83 -0.27 -4.18
N MET A 189 -10.00 -1.52 -3.76
CA MET A 189 -9.41 -2.08 -2.53
C MET A 189 -8.08 -2.77 -2.81
N MET A 190 -7.65 -2.82 -4.07
CA MET A 190 -6.37 -3.42 -4.41
C MET A 190 -5.21 -2.56 -3.90
N PRO A 191 -4.20 -3.18 -3.27
CA PRO A 191 -3.07 -2.44 -2.74
C PRO A 191 -2.11 -2.02 -3.85
N ASP A 192 -1.41 -0.91 -3.65
CA ASP A 192 -0.30 -0.53 -4.53
C ASP A 192 0.86 -1.52 -4.36
N PHE A 193 1.44 -1.94 -5.49
CA PHE A 193 2.66 -2.75 -5.47
C PHE A 193 3.89 -1.84 -5.57
N ILE A 194 4.66 -1.77 -4.48
CA ILE A 194 5.87 -0.95 -4.38
C ILE A 194 7.09 -1.86 -4.51
N PRO A 195 7.75 -1.92 -5.70
CA PRO A 195 8.96 -2.72 -5.89
C PRO A 195 10.17 -2.14 -5.16
N LEU A 196 11.10 -3.00 -4.76
CA LEU A 196 12.35 -2.59 -4.13
C LEU A 196 13.45 -2.33 -5.17
N ALA A 197 14.12 -1.17 -5.07
CA ALA A 197 15.27 -0.79 -5.89
C ALA A 197 16.54 -0.67 -5.04
N PRO A 198 17.56 -1.54 -5.22
CA PRO A 198 18.87 -1.28 -4.64
C PRO A 198 19.59 -0.15 -5.39
N ASN A 199 20.55 0.50 -4.73
CA ASN A 199 21.43 1.48 -5.37
C ASN A 199 22.13 0.86 -6.60
N GLY A 200 22.19 1.57 -7.71
CA GLY A 200 22.75 1.06 -8.97
C GLY A 200 21.72 0.43 -9.93
N ILE A 201 20.45 0.33 -9.50
CA ILE A 201 19.32 -0.08 -10.32
C ILE A 201 18.24 1.02 -10.31
N SER A 202 17.86 1.49 -11.50
CA SER A 202 16.69 2.36 -11.68
C SER A 202 15.44 1.55 -11.96
N ILE A 203 14.29 2.01 -11.47
CA ILE A 203 12.99 1.39 -11.70
C ILE A 203 12.07 2.31 -12.50
N SER A 204 11.39 1.74 -13.49
CA SER A 204 10.22 2.32 -14.14
C SER A 204 9.00 1.44 -13.90
N ILE A 205 7.92 2.03 -13.38
CA ILE A 205 6.67 1.34 -13.01
C ILE A 205 5.58 1.83 -13.96
N SER A 206 4.84 0.92 -14.59
CA SER A 206 3.68 1.30 -15.41
C SER A 206 2.47 1.63 -14.55
N GLU A 207 1.46 2.28 -15.12
CA GLU A 207 0.14 2.30 -14.48
C GLU A 207 -0.36 0.86 -14.24
N PRO A 208 -0.99 0.58 -13.09
CA PRO A 208 -1.51 -0.74 -12.78
C PRO A 208 -2.74 -1.04 -13.65
N GLN A 209 -2.80 -2.26 -14.19
CA GLN A 209 -3.98 -2.73 -14.91
C GLN A 209 -4.92 -3.44 -13.93
N LEU A 210 -6.10 -2.87 -13.72
CA LEU A 210 -7.12 -3.38 -12.81
C LEU A 210 -8.30 -3.99 -13.59
N SER A 211 -8.77 -5.14 -13.15
CA SER A 211 -10.00 -5.76 -13.65
C SER A 211 -10.76 -6.44 -12.53
N SER A 212 -12.07 -6.60 -12.70
CA SER A 212 -12.91 -7.43 -11.81
C SER A 212 -13.74 -8.41 -12.64
N ASN A 213 -14.06 -9.53 -12.02
CA ASN A 213 -15.06 -10.47 -12.49
C ASN A 213 -16.09 -10.61 -11.38
N TYR A 214 -17.36 -10.43 -11.74
CA TYR A 214 -18.48 -10.52 -10.81
C TYR A 214 -19.59 -11.37 -11.45
N THR A 215 -19.23 -12.62 -11.76
CA THR A 215 -20.14 -13.61 -12.36
C THR A 215 -20.55 -14.64 -11.31
N ARG A 216 -21.68 -15.32 -11.54
CA ARG A 216 -22.27 -16.30 -10.62
C ARG A 216 -21.21 -17.27 -10.04
N GLY A 217 -20.89 -17.09 -8.76
CA GLY A 217 -19.97 -17.95 -8.00
C GLY A 217 -18.48 -17.61 -8.13
N GLU A 218 -18.11 -16.62 -8.93
CA GLU A 218 -16.74 -16.15 -9.11
C GLU A 218 -16.66 -14.63 -9.01
N HIS A 219 -16.36 -14.15 -7.80
CA HIS A 219 -16.15 -12.73 -7.54
C HIS A 219 -14.70 -12.48 -7.16
N TYR A 220 -13.97 -11.79 -8.01
CA TYR A 220 -12.58 -11.45 -7.75
C TYR A 220 -12.16 -10.19 -8.50
N SER A 221 -11.15 -9.53 -7.95
CA SER A 221 -10.44 -8.45 -8.61
C SER A 221 -9.02 -8.90 -8.94
N THR A 222 -8.42 -8.29 -9.96
CA THR A 222 -7.03 -8.53 -10.37
C THR A 222 -6.31 -7.21 -10.56
N LEU A 223 -5.10 -7.09 -10.00
CA LEU A 223 -4.14 -6.02 -10.25
C LEU A 223 -2.94 -6.63 -10.97
N THR A 224 -2.58 -6.09 -12.13
CA THR A 224 -1.35 -6.44 -12.85
C THR A 224 -0.43 -5.23 -12.90
N GLN A 225 0.72 -5.36 -12.26
CA GLN A 225 1.79 -4.36 -12.21
C GLN A 225 2.96 -4.80 -13.07
N LYS A 226 3.38 -3.95 -14.01
CA LYS A 226 4.62 -4.14 -14.77
C LYS A 226 5.69 -3.20 -14.24
N VAL A 227 6.90 -3.74 -14.06
CA VAL A 227 8.05 -3.05 -13.52
C VAL A 227 9.26 -3.35 -14.41
N SER A 228 10.00 -2.32 -14.80
CA SER A 228 11.27 -2.45 -15.53
C SER A 228 12.41 -1.99 -14.63
N TYR A 229 13.36 -2.88 -14.38
CA TYR A 229 14.60 -2.60 -13.66
C TYR A 229 15.71 -2.40 -14.69
N SER A 230 16.39 -1.25 -14.66
CA SER A 230 17.55 -0.98 -15.51
C SER A 230 18.82 -0.97 -14.67
N ILE A 231 19.84 -1.70 -15.11
CA ILE A 231 21.11 -1.81 -14.41
C ILE A 231 22.01 -0.64 -14.81
N ASP A 232 22.18 0.33 -13.92
CA ASP A 232 22.89 1.58 -14.22
C ASP A 232 24.39 1.50 -13.90
N GLU A 233 24.74 0.75 -12.86
CA GLU A 233 26.11 0.52 -12.42
C GLU A 233 26.44 -0.98 -12.43
N PRO A 234 27.70 -1.38 -12.66
CA PRO A 234 28.12 -2.76 -12.46
C PRO A 234 28.16 -3.13 -10.96
N GLY A 235 27.67 -4.30 -10.57
CA GLY A 235 27.71 -4.77 -9.18
C GLY A 235 26.90 -6.04 -8.93
N HIS A 236 26.74 -6.37 -7.64
CA HIS A 236 25.87 -7.44 -7.18
C HIS A 236 24.63 -6.87 -6.52
N TYR A 237 23.45 -7.27 -7.01
CA TYR A 237 22.16 -6.74 -6.58
C TYR A 237 21.25 -7.86 -6.08
N SER A 238 20.35 -7.50 -5.15
CA SER A 238 19.23 -8.37 -4.77
C SER A 238 17.94 -7.67 -5.17
N LEU A 239 17.15 -8.33 -6.02
CA LEU A 239 15.80 -7.91 -6.39
C LEU A 239 14.77 -8.86 -5.79
N GLY A 240 13.55 -8.35 -5.63
CA GLY A 240 12.45 -9.09 -5.00
C GLY A 240 12.47 -8.99 -3.48
N GLY A 241 11.84 -9.97 -2.82
CA GLY A 241 11.69 -9.99 -1.36
C GLY A 241 10.56 -9.15 -0.78
N GLU A 242 9.78 -8.45 -1.61
CA GLU A 242 8.62 -7.71 -1.16
C GLU A 242 7.59 -8.63 -0.51
N ALA A 243 6.92 -8.13 0.52
CA ALA A 243 5.86 -8.86 1.20
C ALA A 243 4.51 -8.17 0.94
N LEU A 244 3.54 -8.98 0.50
CA LEU A 244 2.14 -8.60 0.46
C LEU A 244 1.44 -9.20 1.68
N PHE A 245 0.64 -8.40 2.38
CA PHE A 245 -0.15 -8.85 3.52
C PHE A 245 -1.64 -8.64 3.27
N TRP A 246 -2.45 -9.59 3.69
CA TRP A 246 -3.90 -9.44 3.69
C TRP A 246 -4.52 -10.08 4.92
N TRP A 247 -5.73 -9.64 5.24
CA TRP A 247 -6.58 -10.28 6.24
C TRP A 247 -7.56 -11.23 5.55
N ASN A 248 -7.63 -12.47 6.03
CA ASN A 248 -8.62 -13.44 5.61
C ASN A 248 -9.83 -13.35 6.56
N PRO A 249 -10.98 -12.80 6.14
CA PRO A 249 -12.14 -12.64 7.02
C PRO A 249 -12.79 -13.98 7.38
N SER A 250 -12.76 -14.96 6.48
CA SER A 250 -13.34 -16.30 6.69
C SER A 250 -12.56 -17.10 7.73
N GLN A 251 -11.23 -17.04 7.68
CA GLN A 251 -10.35 -17.75 8.62
C GLN A 251 -9.98 -16.92 9.85
N LYS A 252 -10.23 -15.61 9.82
CA LYS A 252 -9.85 -14.63 10.85
C LYS A 252 -8.35 -14.66 11.16
N VAL A 253 -7.52 -14.75 10.12
CA VAL A 253 -6.05 -14.76 10.24
C VAL A 253 -5.42 -13.80 9.25
N LYS A 254 -4.29 -13.21 9.66
CA LYS A 254 -3.43 -12.46 8.75
C LYS A 254 -2.61 -13.45 7.91
N GLN A 255 -2.59 -13.25 6.61
CA GLN A 255 -1.80 -14.04 5.68
C GLN A 255 -0.82 -13.15 4.91
N SER A 256 0.17 -13.77 4.29
CA SER A 256 1.20 -13.07 3.55
C SER A 256 1.74 -13.88 2.39
N TRP A 257 2.22 -13.16 1.39
CA TRP A 257 3.03 -13.67 0.31
C TRP A 257 4.35 -12.90 0.31
N THR A 258 5.46 -13.60 0.09
CA THR A 258 6.79 -12.99 -0.04
C THR A 258 7.34 -13.32 -1.42
N ALA A 259 7.75 -12.29 -2.15
CA ALA A 259 8.42 -12.46 -3.43
C ALA A 259 9.74 -13.22 -3.25
N LYS A 260 10.10 -14.01 -4.26
CA LYS A 260 11.42 -14.66 -4.27
C LYS A 260 12.51 -13.61 -4.38
N HIS A 261 13.62 -13.84 -3.69
CA HIS A 261 14.84 -13.07 -3.89
C HIS A 261 15.61 -13.60 -5.10
N TYR A 262 16.05 -12.68 -5.95
CA TYR A 262 16.96 -12.96 -7.06
C TYR A 262 18.25 -12.19 -6.87
N SER A 263 19.37 -12.91 -6.90
CA SER A 263 20.70 -12.31 -6.91
C SER A 263 21.14 -12.08 -8.34
N ILE A 264 21.47 -10.84 -8.66
CA ILE A 264 21.93 -10.43 -9.98
C ILE A 264 23.40 -10.07 -9.86
N ASP A 265 24.20 -10.63 -10.74
CA ASP A 265 25.58 -10.22 -10.97
C ASP A 265 25.64 -9.53 -12.33
N SER A 266 25.91 -8.23 -12.32
CA SER A 266 26.08 -7.46 -13.55
C SER A 266 27.56 -7.23 -13.91
N GLY A 267 28.46 -7.96 -13.27
CA GLY A 267 29.91 -7.86 -13.42
C GLY A 267 30.47 -6.50 -13.05
N GLY A 268 31.70 -6.26 -13.52
CA GLY A 268 32.43 -5.00 -13.41
C GLY A 268 33.23 -4.81 -12.11
N PHE A 269 34.38 -4.16 -12.24
CA PHE A 269 35.16 -3.70 -11.09
C PHE A 269 34.55 -2.38 -10.58
N ASP A 270 34.30 -2.28 -9.28
CA ASP A 270 33.94 -1.00 -8.66
C ASP A 270 35.11 -0.02 -8.83
N TYR A 271 35.03 0.83 -9.87
CA TYR A 271 36.03 1.86 -10.13
C TYR A 271 36.14 2.86 -8.97
N LYS A 272 35.11 3.06 -8.14
CA LYS A 272 35.22 3.89 -6.92
C LYS A 272 36.09 3.19 -5.87
N GLN A 273 36.01 1.87 -5.76
CA GLN A 273 36.89 1.09 -4.88
C GLN A 273 38.32 1.04 -5.44
N LEU A 274 38.47 0.82 -6.75
CA LEU A 274 39.78 0.76 -7.42
C LEU A 274 40.50 2.12 -7.38
N THR A 275 39.78 3.23 -7.56
CA THR A 275 40.34 4.58 -7.37
C THR A 275 40.75 4.84 -5.92
N LYS A 276 39.98 4.38 -4.92
CA LYS A 276 40.40 4.44 -3.51
C LYS A 276 41.69 3.64 -3.27
N TRP A 277 41.80 2.45 -3.84
CA TRP A 277 43.02 1.63 -3.76
C TRP A 277 44.21 2.30 -4.46
N LEU A 278 44.01 2.85 -5.65
CA LEU A 278 45.05 3.58 -6.37
C LEU A 278 45.50 4.83 -5.63
N ILE A 279 44.58 5.62 -5.06
CA ILE A 279 44.93 6.79 -4.22
C ILE A 279 45.71 6.35 -2.99
N GLY A 280 45.30 5.26 -2.34
CA GLY A 280 46.03 4.67 -1.20
C GLY A 280 47.46 4.23 -1.57
N LEU A 281 47.61 3.51 -2.69
CA LEU A 281 48.91 3.08 -3.22
C LEU A 281 49.79 4.27 -3.63
N PHE A 282 49.22 5.29 -4.28
CA PHE A 282 49.95 6.49 -4.67
C PHE A 282 50.41 7.28 -3.43
N GLY A 283 49.55 7.40 -2.41
CA GLY A 283 49.89 8.00 -1.12
C GLY A 283 51.03 7.25 -0.42
N ALA A 284 50.98 5.91 -0.41
CA ALA A 284 52.05 5.08 0.15
C ALA A 284 53.37 5.21 -0.63
N LEU A 285 53.31 5.33 -1.96
CA LEU A 285 54.48 5.51 -2.82
C LEU A 285 55.12 6.90 -2.64
N ILE A 286 54.31 7.95 -2.49
CA ILE A 286 54.81 9.29 -2.15
C ILE A 286 55.50 9.27 -0.78
N ALA A 287 54.91 8.60 0.22
CA ALA A 287 55.49 8.49 1.55
C ALA A 287 56.82 7.72 1.54
N SER A 288 56.92 6.64 0.77
CA SER A 288 58.15 5.84 0.67
C SER A 288 59.26 6.58 -0.07
N VAL A 289 58.96 7.26 -1.19
CA VAL A 289 59.92 8.11 -1.91
C VAL A 289 60.37 9.29 -1.04
N GLY A 290 59.45 9.92 -0.31
CA GLY A 290 59.78 10.95 0.67
C GLY A 290 60.74 10.44 1.76
N GLY A 291 60.49 9.23 2.28
CA GLY A 291 61.36 8.55 3.24
C GLY A 291 62.76 8.25 2.68
N VAL A 292 62.85 7.76 1.45
CA VAL A 292 64.13 7.44 0.79
C VAL A 292 64.92 8.71 0.45
N ILE A 293 64.28 9.78 -0.04
CA ILE A 293 64.95 11.07 -0.26
C ILE A 293 65.48 11.64 1.06
N CYS A 294 64.72 11.51 2.14
CA CYS A 294 65.13 11.92 3.48
C CYS A 294 66.32 11.08 4.00
N ALA A 295 66.37 9.79 3.67
CA ALA A 295 67.46 8.89 4.06
C ALA A 295 68.74 9.09 3.20
N LYS A 296 68.60 9.36 1.89
CA LYS A 296 69.74 9.49 0.96
C LYS A 296 70.41 10.87 1.01
N THR A 297 69.71 11.90 1.47
CA THR A 297 70.30 13.23 1.73
C THR A 297 71.02 13.27 3.09
N ASN A 298 72.04 12.43 3.25
CA ASN A 298 72.91 12.48 4.42
C ASN A 298 73.99 13.56 4.23
N SER A 299 73.70 14.78 4.71
CA SER A 299 74.63 15.72 5.34
C SER A 299 74.03 17.14 5.29
N LYS A 300 73.82 17.72 6.47
CA LYS A 300 73.38 19.11 6.74
C LYS A 300 71.90 19.48 6.47
N ARG A 301 71.20 18.92 5.48
CA ARG A 301 69.75 19.25 5.28
C ARG A 301 68.81 18.46 6.19
N THR A 302 69.11 17.21 6.52
CA THR A 302 68.35 16.39 7.48
C THR A 302 68.40 16.96 8.91
N LEU A 303 69.50 17.60 9.30
CA LEU A 303 69.60 18.37 10.54
C LEU A 303 68.77 19.66 10.53
N ARG A 304 68.59 20.29 9.36
CA ARG A 304 67.66 21.42 9.19
C ARG A 304 66.20 20.98 9.17
N LEU A 305 65.86 19.86 8.53
CA LEU A 305 64.49 19.31 8.52
C LEU A 305 64.09 18.70 9.88
N LYS A 306 64.98 17.99 10.57
CA LYS A 306 64.73 17.55 11.97
C LYS A 306 64.60 18.75 12.92
N ARG A 307 65.34 19.85 12.73
CA ARG A 307 65.12 21.10 13.51
C ARG A 307 63.84 21.83 13.13
N LEU A 308 63.43 21.78 11.87
CA LEU A 308 62.16 22.35 11.42
C LEU A 308 60.99 21.55 12.01
N PHE A 309 60.92 20.22 11.79
CA PHE A 309 59.76 19.41 12.20
C PHE A 309 59.77 18.92 13.65
N PHE A 310 60.94 18.75 14.29
CA PHE A 310 61.07 18.08 15.60
C PHE A 310 62.08 18.75 16.56
N GLY A 311 62.53 19.99 16.28
CA GLY A 311 63.40 20.75 17.19
C GLY A 311 62.59 21.57 18.20
N GLN A 312 63.16 21.84 19.39
CA GLN A 312 62.52 22.59 20.48
C GLN A 312 61.97 24.00 20.10
N ASN A 313 62.28 24.51 18.90
CA ASN A 313 61.72 25.72 18.32
C ASN A 313 61.33 25.49 16.85
N ALA A 314 60.30 24.67 16.60
CA ALA A 314 59.71 24.46 15.28
C ALA A 314 59.03 25.75 14.78
N THR A 315 59.81 26.69 14.24
CA THR A 315 59.34 28.02 13.83
C THR A 315 58.34 28.00 12.66
N TRP A 316 58.24 26.90 11.89
CA TRP A 316 57.19 26.74 10.88
C TRP A 316 55.82 26.44 11.50
N ILE A 317 55.77 25.80 12.67
CA ILE A 317 54.54 25.66 13.46
C ILE A 317 54.11 27.05 13.92
N ASN A 318 55.04 27.92 14.36
CA ASN A 318 54.74 29.32 14.66
C ASN A 318 54.41 30.20 13.42
N SER A 319 54.85 29.81 12.20
CA SER A 319 54.46 30.49 10.95
C SER A 319 53.05 30.07 10.50
N CYS A 320 52.66 28.81 10.74
CA CYS A 320 51.29 28.34 10.61
C CYS A 320 50.38 28.90 11.72
N TYR A 321 50.90 29.15 12.92
CA TYR A 321 50.17 29.76 14.03
C TYR A 321 50.03 31.30 13.93
N SER A 322 51.05 32.01 13.43
CA SER A 322 50.98 33.48 13.25
C SER A 322 50.13 33.92 12.05
N LYS A 323 49.82 33.00 11.12
CA LYS A 323 48.76 33.18 10.11
C LYS A 323 47.42 32.55 10.49
N ALA A 324 47.32 31.90 11.64
CA ALA A 324 46.08 31.33 12.16
C ALA A 324 45.53 32.11 13.37
N SER A 325 45.97 33.36 13.58
CA SER A 325 45.51 34.21 14.68
C SER A 325 44.06 34.68 14.58
N ASP A 326 43.26 34.08 13.68
CA ASP A 326 41.82 34.36 13.61
C ASP A 326 40.94 33.11 13.40
N LYS A 327 41.52 31.89 13.42
CA LYS A 327 40.77 30.64 13.19
C LYS A 327 41.15 29.45 14.09
N SER A 328 41.99 29.67 15.11
CA SER A 328 42.60 28.59 15.91
C SER A 328 41.77 28.05 17.07
N PHE A 329 40.50 28.46 17.24
CA PHE A 329 39.60 27.83 18.22
C PHE A 329 38.77 26.68 17.64
N MET A 330 38.75 26.49 16.30
CA MET A 330 37.98 25.42 15.65
C MET A 330 38.73 24.08 15.53
N LEU A 331 40.06 24.06 15.66
CA LEU A 331 40.87 22.86 15.36
C LEU A 331 41.14 21.95 16.58
N LEU A 332 40.78 22.37 17.78
CA LEU A 332 40.91 21.53 18.99
C LEU A 332 39.80 20.48 19.13
N ILE A 333 38.71 20.59 18.35
CA ILE A 333 37.60 19.63 18.33
C ILE A 333 37.96 18.36 17.55
N ASP A 334 38.87 18.46 16.57
CA ASP A 334 39.20 17.33 15.69
C ASP A 334 40.31 16.41 16.21
N ALA A 335 40.92 16.72 17.36
CA ALA A 335 42.07 15.96 17.90
C ALA A 335 41.81 15.26 19.25
N SER A 336 40.67 15.50 19.90
CA SER A 336 40.33 14.88 21.19
C SER A 336 39.32 13.75 21.01
N SER A 337 39.64 12.57 21.53
CA SER A 337 38.71 11.43 21.66
C SER A 337 37.98 11.40 23.01
N ASP A 338 38.14 12.44 23.83
CA ASP A 338 37.51 12.56 25.15
C ASP A 338 36.17 13.32 25.05
N ASP A 339 35.08 12.59 25.29
CA ASP A 339 33.69 13.06 25.20
C ASP A 339 33.36 14.20 26.17
N GLN A 340 34.01 14.25 27.34
CA GLN A 340 33.74 15.25 28.37
C GLN A 340 34.29 16.61 27.93
N VAL A 341 35.51 16.60 27.36
CA VAL A 341 36.16 17.79 26.80
C VAL A 341 35.40 18.32 25.59
N LEU A 342 34.86 17.44 24.75
CA LEU A 342 34.05 17.85 23.60
C LEU A 342 32.76 18.56 24.02
N LYS A 343 32.09 18.06 25.07
CA LYS A 343 30.87 18.66 25.63
C LYS A 343 31.11 20.03 26.24
N ASP A 344 32.18 20.20 27.01
CA ASP A 344 32.49 21.48 27.64
C ASP A 344 32.87 22.56 26.62
N VAL A 345 33.59 22.19 25.55
CA VAL A 345 33.97 23.10 24.45
C VAL A 345 32.76 23.51 23.61
N LEU A 346 31.85 22.58 23.30
CA LEU A 346 30.61 22.89 22.57
C LEU A 346 29.70 23.82 23.38
N LYS A 347 29.64 23.62 24.71
CA LYS A 347 28.89 24.46 25.63
C LYS A 347 29.46 25.88 25.69
N GLU A 348 30.78 26.03 25.71
CA GLU A 348 31.43 27.35 25.68
C GLU A 348 31.21 28.09 24.35
N GLN A 349 31.20 27.38 23.22
CA GLN A 349 30.93 27.97 21.90
C GLN A 349 29.49 28.46 21.74
N PHE A 350 28.51 27.70 22.27
CA PHE A 350 27.10 28.09 22.23
C PHE A 350 26.82 29.35 23.06
N MET A 351 27.48 29.48 24.21
CA MET A 351 27.35 30.64 25.10
C MET A 351 27.99 31.94 24.54
N ARG A 352 28.78 31.85 23.47
CA ARG A 352 29.49 32.99 22.85
C ARG A 352 28.88 33.45 21.51
N GLU A 353 27.69 32.97 21.13
CA GLU A 353 26.90 33.38 19.95
C GLU A 353 27.67 33.44 18.61
N LYS A 354 28.65 32.56 18.39
CA LYS A 354 29.35 32.49 17.09
C LYS A 354 28.70 31.47 16.15
N PRO A 355 28.63 31.73 14.83
CA PRO A 355 27.94 30.86 13.89
C PRO A 355 28.66 29.52 13.72
N VAL A 356 27.95 28.43 14.03
CA VAL A 356 28.44 27.05 13.90
C VAL A 356 28.30 26.59 12.44
N GLY A 357 29.39 26.05 11.87
CA GLY A 357 29.41 25.58 10.49
C GLY A 357 28.48 24.39 10.24
N LYS A 358 27.92 24.28 9.02
CA LYS A 358 26.92 23.25 8.62
C LYS A 358 27.34 21.81 8.96
N TRP A 359 28.63 21.47 8.87
CA TRP A 359 29.16 20.13 9.16
C TRP A 359 29.18 19.76 10.65
N GLN A 360 29.34 20.74 11.54
CA GLN A 360 29.33 20.49 13.00
C GLN A 360 27.90 20.29 13.52
N ARG A 361 26.91 20.98 12.93
CA ARG A 361 25.48 20.71 13.20
C ARG A 361 25.08 19.29 12.80
N PHE A 362 25.60 18.81 11.67
CA PHE A 362 25.35 17.45 11.19
C PHE A 362 25.97 16.39 12.10
N LYS A 363 27.17 16.63 12.64
CA LYS A 363 27.85 15.69 13.55
C LYS A 363 27.18 15.63 14.94
N ALA A 364 26.70 16.76 15.46
CA ALA A 364 25.91 16.80 16.70
C ALA A 364 24.55 16.08 16.58
N TYR A 365 23.91 16.16 15.41
CA TYR A 365 22.64 15.46 15.15
C TYR A 365 22.82 13.93 15.06
N MET A 366 24.03 13.46 14.78
CA MET A 366 24.38 12.03 14.71
C MET A 366 24.81 11.45 16.06
N THR A 367 24.97 12.28 17.10
CA THR A 367 25.47 11.88 18.43
C THR A 367 24.48 12.14 19.58
N LEU A 368 23.34 12.77 19.31
CA LEU A 368 22.11 12.65 20.10
C LEU A 368 21.39 11.36 19.71
#